data_AF-A0A2T1C250-F1
#
_entry.id   AF-A0A2T1C250-F1
#
_cell.length_a   1.000
_cell.length_b   1.000
_cell.length_c   1.000
_cell.angle_alpha   90.00
_cell.angle_beta   90.00
_cell.angle_gamma   90.00
#
_symmetry.space_group_name_H-M   'P 1'
#
loop_
_entity.id
_entity.type
_entity.pdbx_description
1 polymer ?
#
loop_
_entity_poly.entity_id
_entity_poly.type
_entity_poly.pdbx_seq_one_letter_code
_entity_poly.pdbx_strand_id
1 'polypeptide(L)'
;MTLELKHFDTRLNQWVHSDNDSSNSESLIKEKLQNTLLEFFLSEQDFSFGAKDQWGKVEELYNHPEGDVLLLSSKSRLLYGSPENLPVIEKLCPDRKDRGAYGSIFLGECRHAINEKLNILVVDDATGENGGIIKPEQAFKLVGDCYGQISPELYSSLTEKKPGEEYRVVQHRFGWREGDGQDSTFR
;
A
#
# COMPACT_ATOMS: atom_id res chain seq x y z
N MET A 1 7.43 1.81 -11.73
CA MET A 1 7.23 0.48 -12.35
C MET A 1 5.74 0.18 -12.36
N THR A 2 5.29 -0.95 -12.87
CA THR A 2 3.87 -1.33 -12.86
C THR A 2 3.82 -2.82 -12.59
N LEU A 3 3.07 -3.23 -11.57
CA LEU A 3 2.85 -4.64 -11.28
C LEU A 3 1.74 -5.16 -12.19
N GLU A 4 1.88 -6.37 -12.71
CA GLU A 4 0.83 -7.08 -13.45
C GLU A 4 0.45 -8.34 -12.67
N LEU A 5 -0.75 -8.35 -12.11
CA LEU A 5 -1.23 -9.38 -11.18
C LEU A 5 -2.25 -10.26 -11.87
N LYS A 6 -2.08 -11.58 -11.76
CA LYS A 6 -3.03 -12.57 -12.27
C LYS A 6 -4.16 -12.79 -11.27
N HIS A 7 -5.34 -13.17 -11.75
CA HIS A 7 -6.47 -13.53 -10.88
C HIS A 7 -6.66 -15.03 -10.81
N PHE A 8 -6.93 -15.55 -9.61
CA PHE A 8 -7.33 -16.93 -9.39
C PHE A 8 -8.60 -17.00 -8.51
N ASP A 9 -9.38 -18.05 -8.71
CA ASP A 9 -10.55 -18.34 -7.90
C ASP A 9 -10.10 -19.11 -6.65
N THR A 10 -10.33 -18.53 -5.47
CA THR A 10 -9.91 -19.11 -4.19
C THR A 10 -10.72 -20.35 -3.78
N ARG A 11 -11.90 -20.56 -4.36
CA ARG A 11 -12.77 -21.71 -4.07
C ARG A 11 -12.47 -22.88 -5.00
N LEU A 12 -12.24 -22.59 -6.29
CA LEU A 12 -11.88 -23.61 -7.28
C LEU A 12 -10.38 -23.92 -7.28
N ASN A 13 -9.57 -23.04 -6.67
CA ASN A 13 -8.12 -23.09 -6.66
C ASN A 13 -7.52 -23.15 -8.08
N GLN A 14 -8.05 -22.32 -8.97
CA GLN A 14 -7.71 -22.30 -10.39
C GLN A 14 -7.55 -20.88 -10.88
N TRP A 15 -6.64 -20.69 -11.83
CA TRP A 15 -6.48 -19.43 -12.55
C TRP A 15 -7.78 -19.03 -13.26
N VAL A 16 -8.08 -17.74 -13.31
CA VAL A 16 -9.27 -17.23 -14.00
C VAL A 16 -8.92 -16.88 -15.44
N HIS A 17 -9.63 -17.51 -16.37
CA HIS A 17 -9.48 -17.34 -17.80
C HIS A 17 -10.70 -16.63 -18.40
N SER A 18 -10.49 -15.70 -19.32
CA SER A 18 -11.55 -14.93 -19.97
C SER A 18 -12.35 -15.72 -21.01
N ASP A 19 -11.81 -16.83 -21.52
CA ASP A 19 -12.40 -17.71 -22.53
C ASP A 19 -12.90 -19.05 -21.98
N ASN A 20 -12.76 -19.28 -20.67
CA ASN A 20 -13.02 -20.55 -19.98
C ASN A 20 -12.15 -21.73 -20.44
N ASP A 21 -11.02 -21.49 -21.13
CA ASP A 21 -10.03 -22.52 -21.44
C ASP A 21 -8.86 -22.45 -20.46
N SER A 22 -8.82 -23.39 -19.50
CA SER A 22 -7.78 -23.48 -18.48
C SER A 22 -6.38 -23.78 -19.01
N SER A 23 -6.25 -24.14 -20.29
CA SER A 23 -4.96 -24.39 -20.94
C SER A 23 -4.40 -23.17 -21.67
N ASN A 24 -5.22 -22.13 -21.89
CA ASN A 24 -4.83 -20.94 -22.63
C ASN A 24 -4.23 -19.88 -21.71
N SER A 25 -2.89 -19.81 -21.65
CA SER A 25 -2.19 -18.82 -20.82
C SER A 25 -2.45 -17.36 -21.23
N GLU A 26 -2.78 -17.12 -22.49
CA GLU A 26 -3.04 -15.77 -23.00
C GLU A 26 -4.39 -15.22 -22.55
N SER A 27 -5.33 -16.09 -22.15
CA SER A 27 -6.65 -15.68 -21.70
C SER A 27 -6.72 -15.36 -20.20
N LEU A 28 -5.61 -15.51 -19.47
CA LEU A 28 -5.52 -15.19 -18.04
C LEU A 28 -6.00 -13.76 -17.78
N ILE A 29 -6.92 -13.61 -16.83
CA ILE A 29 -7.34 -12.29 -16.37
C ILE A 29 -6.21 -11.68 -15.56
N LYS A 30 -5.78 -10.49 -15.97
CA LYS A 30 -4.70 -9.73 -15.36
C LYS A 30 -5.16 -8.33 -15.00
N GLU A 31 -4.62 -7.79 -13.92
CA GLU A 31 -4.82 -6.43 -13.46
C GLU A 31 -3.47 -5.74 -13.32
N LYS A 32 -3.37 -4.49 -13.78
CA LYS A 32 -2.19 -3.68 -13.57
C LYS A 32 -2.37 -2.83 -12.32
N LEU A 33 -1.35 -2.80 -11.47
CA LEU A 33 -1.25 -1.89 -10.34
C LEU A 33 -0.09 -0.92 -10.54
N GLN A 34 -0.37 0.37 -10.44
CA GLN A 34 0.60 1.45 -10.57
C GLN A 34 0.44 2.49 -9.46
N ASN A 35 1.52 3.18 -9.13
CA ASN A 35 1.54 4.24 -8.12
C ASN A 35 1.01 3.73 -6.76
N THR A 36 1.41 2.52 -6.39
CA THR A 36 1.01 1.88 -5.13
C THR A 36 2.21 1.75 -4.19
N LEU A 37 1.97 1.65 -2.87
CA LEU A 37 3.05 1.31 -1.95
C LEU A 37 3.49 -0.15 -2.11
N LEU A 38 2.61 -1.06 -2.56
CA LEU A 38 3.02 -2.43 -2.89
C LEU A 38 4.12 -2.43 -3.95
N GLU A 39 3.92 -1.68 -5.04
CA GLU A 39 4.93 -1.50 -6.09
C GLU A 39 6.22 -0.90 -5.54
N PHE A 40 6.13 0.11 -4.66
CA PHE A 40 7.32 0.75 -4.08
C PHE A 40 8.17 -0.21 -3.24
N PHE A 41 7.54 -1.07 -2.43
CA PHE A 41 8.24 -2.00 -1.55
C PHE A 41 8.67 -3.30 -2.24
N LEU A 42 7.94 -3.75 -3.26
CA LEU A 42 8.07 -5.08 -3.85
C LEU A 42 7.93 -5.04 -5.38
N SER A 43 8.72 -4.19 -6.06
CA SER A 43 8.56 -3.91 -7.50
C SER A 43 8.93 -5.05 -8.45
N GLU A 44 9.71 -6.03 -8.00
CA GLU A 44 10.27 -7.12 -8.82
C GLU A 44 9.68 -8.48 -8.47
N GLN A 45 8.50 -8.49 -7.85
CA GLN A 45 7.86 -9.69 -7.33
C GLN A 45 6.59 -10.02 -8.12
N ASP A 46 6.35 -11.31 -8.32
CA ASP A 46 5.10 -11.79 -8.89
C ASP A 46 4.02 -11.91 -7.81
N PHE A 47 2.82 -11.48 -8.17
CA PHE A 47 1.67 -11.51 -7.28
C PHE A 47 0.41 -11.96 -8.01
N SER A 48 -0.54 -12.44 -7.23
CA SER A 48 -1.88 -12.74 -7.72
C SER A 48 -2.95 -12.20 -6.78
N PHE A 49 -4.14 -11.99 -7.34
CA PHE A 49 -5.33 -11.73 -6.57
C PHE A 49 -6.20 -12.98 -6.51
N GLY A 50 -6.45 -13.40 -5.28
CA GLY A 50 -7.61 -14.22 -4.97
C GLY A 50 -8.82 -13.32 -4.75
N ALA A 51 -9.97 -13.70 -5.29
CA ALA A 51 -11.24 -13.09 -4.94
C ALA A 51 -11.98 -13.96 -3.91
N LYS A 52 -12.48 -13.34 -2.85
CA LYS A 52 -13.53 -13.93 -2.02
C LYS A 52 -14.88 -13.45 -2.55
N ASP A 53 -15.65 -14.35 -3.15
CA ASP A 53 -17.03 -14.05 -3.50
C ASP A 53 -17.90 -13.90 -2.22
N GLN A 54 -19.01 -13.18 -2.31
CA GLN A 54 -19.88 -12.89 -1.16
C GLN A 54 -20.61 -14.14 -0.60
N TRP A 55 -20.58 -15.25 -1.32
CA TRP A 55 -21.22 -16.52 -1.00
C TRP A 55 -20.24 -17.55 -0.40
N GLY A 56 -18.94 -17.33 -0.61
CA GLY A 56 -17.85 -18.18 -0.17
C GLY A 56 -17.62 -18.09 1.33
N LYS A 57 -17.69 -19.23 1.99
CA LYS A 57 -17.33 -19.36 3.41
C LYS A 57 -15.83 -19.46 3.57
N VAL A 58 -15.30 -19.08 4.73
CA VAL A 58 -13.85 -19.07 4.98
C VAL A 58 -13.26 -20.47 4.85
N GLU A 59 -14.02 -21.49 5.22
CA GLU A 59 -13.62 -22.90 5.18
C GLU A 59 -13.55 -23.45 3.75
N GLU A 60 -14.14 -22.75 2.78
CA GLU A 60 -14.15 -23.11 1.35
C GLU A 60 -13.00 -22.46 0.57
N LEU A 61 -12.18 -21.63 1.25
CA LEU A 61 -11.05 -20.94 0.62
C LEU A 61 -9.82 -21.85 0.68
N TYR A 62 -9.35 -22.27 -0.49
CA TYR A 62 -8.10 -23.00 -0.64
C TYR A 62 -6.92 -22.02 -0.70
N ASN A 63 -5.75 -22.49 -0.28
CA ASN A 63 -4.49 -21.78 -0.49
C ASN A 63 -4.11 -21.82 -1.98
N HIS A 64 -3.30 -20.86 -2.41
CA HIS A 64 -2.88 -20.64 -3.79
C HIS A 64 -2.39 -21.92 -4.50
N PRO A 65 -2.70 -22.12 -5.79
CA PRO A 65 -2.36 -23.36 -6.51
C PRO A 65 -0.85 -23.61 -6.61
N GLU A 66 -0.05 -22.55 -6.51
CA GLU A 66 1.41 -22.58 -6.68
C GLU A 66 2.18 -22.43 -5.35
N GLY A 67 1.50 -22.53 -4.20
CA GLY A 67 2.15 -22.46 -2.88
C GLY A 67 2.41 -21.05 -2.34
N ASP A 68 1.99 -20.01 -3.07
CA ASP A 68 1.98 -18.63 -2.56
C ASP A 68 1.09 -18.49 -1.34
N VAL A 69 1.41 -17.48 -0.53
CA VAL A 69 0.75 -17.21 0.75
C VAL A 69 0.02 -15.88 0.71
N LEU A 70 -1.03 -15.77 1.53
CA LEU A 70 -1.76 -14.52 1.70
C LEU A 70 -0.88 -13.48 2.39
N LEU A 71 -0.58 -12.39 1.68
CA LEU A 71 0.25 -11.29 2.17
C LEU A 71 -0.61 -10.18 2.77
N LEU A 72 -1.61 -9.70 2.03
CA LEU A 72 -2.48 -8.58 2.40
C LEU A 72 -3.91 -8.85 1.96
N SER A 73 -4.89 -8.19 2.58
CA SER A 73 -6.26 -8.19 2.08
C SER A 73 -6.89 -6.80 2.12
N SER A 74 -7.70 -6.49 1.13
CA SER A 74 -8.49 -5.25 1.05
C SER A 74 -9.89 -5.56 0.55
N LYS A 75 -10.88 -5.50 1.45
CA LYS A 75 -12.26 -5.92 1.19
C LYS A 75 -12.29 -7.38 0.69
N SER A 76 -12.73 -7.63 -0.54
CA SER A 76 -12.77 -8.95 -1.18
C SER A 76 -11.50 -9.34 -1.92
N ARG A 77 -10.50 -8.44 -2.01
CA ARG A 77 -9.24 -8.69 -2.70
C ARG A 77 -8.24 -9.29 -1.72
N LEU A 78 -7.73 -10.46 -2.06
CA LEU A 78 -6.73 -11.18 -1.29
C LEU A 78 -5.43 -11.21 -2.11
N LEU A 79 -4.40 -10.50 -1.68
CA LEU A 79 -3.11 -10.45 -2.36
C LEU A 79 -2.26 -11.65 -1.93
N TYR A 80 -1.89 -12.49 -2.89
CA TYR A 80 -0.98 -13.61 -2.70
C TYR A 80 0.36 -13.35 -3.39
N GLY A 81 1.42 -13.91 -2.82
CA GLY A 81 2.74 -13.96 -3.43
C GLY A 81 3.68 -14.88 -2.66
N SER A 82 4.92 -14.95 -3.12
CA SER A 82 5.94 -15.84 -2.53
C SER A 82 6.06 -15.65 -1.01
N PRO A 83 6.23 -16.74 -0.22
CA PRO A 83 6.53 -16.66 1.21
C PRO A 83 7.74 -15.79 1.55
N GLU A 84 8.68 -15.62 0.62
CA GLU A 84 9.86 -14.77 0.78
C GLU A 84 9.52 -13.28 0.96
N ASN A 85 8.31 -12.86 0.58
CA ASN A 85 7.83 -11.50 0.78
C ASN A 85 7.31 -11.24 2.21
N LEU A 86 7.04 -12.28 2.99
CA LEU A 86 6.49 -12.16 4.34
C LEU A 86 7.35 -11.29 5.29
N PRO A 87 8.69 -11.41 5.32
CA PRO A 87 9.50 -10.56 6.20
C PRO A 87 9.34 -9.06 5.93
N VAL A 88 9.17 -8.66 4.66
CA VAL A 88 8.91 -7.26 4.30
C VAL A 88 7.52 -6.84 4.77
N ILE A 89 6.50 -7.66 4.51
CA ILE A 89 5.12 -7.40 4.95
C ILE A 89 5.02 -7.36 6.48
N GLU A 90 5.77 -8.17 7.21
CA GLU A 90 5.81 -8.20 8.67
C GLU A 90 6.47 -6.97 9.27
N LYS A 91 7.46 -6.39 8.61
CA LYS A 91 8.01 -5.09 9.00
C LYS A 91 6.97 -3.97 8.81
N LEU A 92 6.21 -4.00 7.71
CA LEU A 92 5.21 -2.99 7.37
C LEU A 92 3.92 -3.11 8.19
N CYS A 93 3.54 -4.34 8.55
CA CYS A 93 2.36 -4.69 9.34
C CYS A 93 2.78 -5.69 10.44
N PRO A 94 3.35 -5.19 11.56
CA PRO A 94 3.86 -6.05 12.63
C PRO A 94 2.78 -6.92 13.28
N ASP A 95 1.56 -6.39 13.42
CA ASP A 95 0.41 -7.20 13.83
C ASP A 95 -0.22 -7.84 12.58
N ARG A 96 -0.45 -9.16 12.63
CA ARG A 96 -1.07 -9.89 11.53
C ARG A 96 -2.45 -9.34 11.15
N LYS A 97 -3.21 -8.78 12.10
CA LYS A 97 -4.53 -8.19 11.83
C LYS A 97 -4.44 -6.96 10.92
N ASP A 98 -3.32 -6.24 10.96
CA ASP A 98 -3.10 -5.00 10.23
C ASP A 98 -3.02 -5.26 8.73
N ARG A 99 -2.56 -6.45 8.33
CA ARG A 99 -2.54 -6.91 6.93
C ARG A 99 -3.93 -6.90 6.28
N GLY A 100 -4.98 -7.08 7.08
CA GLY A 100 -6.37 -7.01 6.62
C GLY A 100 -7.05 -5.66 6.86
N ALA A 101 -6.71 -4.97 7.95
CA ALA A 101 -7.26 -3.65 8.25
C ALA A 101 -6.72 -2.55 7.31
N TYR A 102 -5.43 -2.63 6.97
CA TYR A 102 -4.68 -1.59 6.26
C TYR A 102 -4.18 -2.04 4.89
N GLY A 103 -4.56 -3.22 4.39
CA GLY A 103 -4.15 -3.69 3.06
C GLY A 103 -4.51 -2.71 1.94
N SER A 104 -5.57 -1.91 2.10
CA SER A 104 -5.94 -0.85 1.16
C SER A 104 -4.91 0.28 1.02
N ILE A 105 -4.08 0.53 2.03
CA ILE A 105 -2.99 1.51 2.00
C ILE A 105 -1.93 1.09 0.97
N PHE A 106 -1.66 -0.21 0.88
CA PHE A 106 -0.65 -0.77 -0.03
C PHE A 106 -1.18 -1.03 -1.43
N LEU A 107 -2.44 -1.45 -1.53
CA LEU A 107 -3.06 -1.86 -2.80
C LEU A 107 -3.75 -0.71 -3.55
N GLY A 108 -4.00 0.42 -2.88
CA GLY A 108 -4.73 1.54 -3.46
C GLY A 108 -3.86 2.39 -4.38
N GLU A 109 -4.18 2.41 -5.67
CA GLU A 109 -3.49 3.26 -6.65
C GLU A 109 -3.63 4.75 -6.32
N CYS A 110 -2.53 5.49 -6.45
CA CYS A 110 -2.52 6.94 -6.44
C CYS A 110 -2.60 7.48 -7.86
N ARG A 111 -3.26 8.64 -8.03
CA ARG A 111 -3.26 9.33 -9.32
C ARG A 111 -1.84 9.74 -9.75
N HIS A 112 -1.04 10.18 -8.79
CA HIS A 112 0.35 10.58 -8.96
C HIS A 112 1.19 9.96 -7.85
N ALA A 113 2.44 9.64 -8.16
CA ALA A 113 3.44 9.21 -7.19
C ALA A 113 4.76 9.92 -7.49
N ILE A 114 5.44 10.35 -6.44
CA ILE A 114 6.76 10.98 -6.51
C ILE A 114 7.68 10.25 -5.54
N ASN A 115 8.95 10.13 -5.92
CA ASN A 115 10.01 9.66 -5.04
C ASN A 115 10.94 10.84 -4.77
N GLU A 116 10.90 11.35 -3.54
CA GLU A 116 11.64 12.53 -3.14
C GLU A 116 12.22 12.38 -1.74
N LYS A 117 13.35 13.05 -1.49
CA LYS A 117 13.92 13.14 -0.15
C LYS A 117 13.14 14.17 0.66
N LEU A 118 12.54 13.74 1.76
CA LEU A 118 11.75 14.59 2.65
C LEU A 118 12.44 14.83 3.99
N ASN A 119 12.13 15.97 4.60
CA ASN A 119 12.34 16.19 6.03
C ASN A 119 11.01 15.95 6.74
N ILE A 120 11.00 15.05 7.72
CA ILE A 120 9.79 14.65 8.44
C ILE A 120 9.90 15.15 9.87
N LEU A 121 8.93 15.94 10.31
CA LEU A 121 8.78 16.31 11.71
C LEU A 121 7.67 15.43 12.31
N VAL A 122 8.04 14.59 13.27
CA VAL A 122 7.09 13.80 14.05
C VAL A 122 6.64 14.66 15.24
N VAL A 123 5.33 14.75 15.42
CA VAL A 123 4.72 15.50 16.52
C VAL A 123 3.81 14.56 17.29
N ASP A 124 3.98 14.50 18.60
CA ASP A 124 3.01 13.88 19.49
C ASP A 124 1.75 14.76 19.51
N ASP A 125 0.63 14.23 19.01
CA ASP A 125 -0.59 15.01 18.82
C ASP A 125 -1.34 15.30 20.13
N ALA A 126 -1.02 14.61 21.22
CA ALA A 126 -1.57 14.84 22.54
C ALA A 126 -0.85 15.96 23.30
N THR A 127 0.47 16.10 23.10
CA THR A 127 1.33 17.00 23.88
C THR A 127 1.96 18.12 23.06
N GLY A 128 2.09 17.94 21.74
CA GLY A 128 2.84 18.81 20.84
C GLY A 128 4.35 18.60 20.87
N GLU A 129 4.86 17.61 21.62
CA GLU A 129 6.29 17.28 21.67
C GLU A 129 6.82 16.92 20.27
N ASN A 130 7.97 17.48 19.91
CA ASN A 130 8.52 17.37 18.56
C ASN A 130 10.06 17.54 18.52
N GLY A 131 10.74 17.33 19.66
CA GLY A 131 12.18 17.51 19.76
C GLY A 131 12.62 18.97 19.82
N GLY A 132 11.72 19.88 20.22
CA GLY A 132 12.01 21.30 20.40
C GLY A 132 12.17 22.12 19.12
N ILE A 133 11.73 21.60 17.97
CA ILE A 133 11.80 22.30 16.67
C ILE A 133 10.73 23.39 16.58
N ILE A 134 9.51 23.09 17.03
CA ILE A 134 8.37 24.02 17.07
C ILE A 134 7.83 24.06 18.49
N LYS A 135 7.29 25.22 18.91
CA LYS A 135 6.59 25.34 20.20
C LYS A 135 5.44 24.32 20.29
N PRO A 136 5.34 23.53 21.37
CA PRO A 136 4.31 22.49 21.49
C PRO A 136 2.88 23.00 21.25
N GLU A 137 2.55 24.21 21.72
CA GLU A 137 1.20 24.81 21.59
C GLU A 137 0.82 25.19 20.15
N GLN A 138 1.80 25.18 19.25
CA GLN A 138 1.61 25.34 17.81
C GLN A 138 1.64 23.99 17.10
N ALA A 139 2.59 23.12 17.47
CA ALA A 139 2.81 21.85 16.81
C ALA A 139 1.60 20.92 16.86
N PHE A 140 0.94 20.79 18.02
CA PHE A 140 -0.23 19.90 18.16
C PHE A 140 -1.40 20.30 17.23
N LYS A 141 -1.47 21.56 16.78
CA LYS A 141 -2.52 22.05 15.87
C LYS A 141 -2.29 21.67 14.41
N LEU A 142 -1.07 21.21 14.08
CA LEU A 142 -0.66 20.89 12.71
C LEU A 142 -0.92 19.42 12.35
N VAL A 143 -1.13 18.58 13.35
CA VAL A 143 -1.30 17.12 13.23
C VAL A 143 -2.58 16.67 13.92
N GLY A 144 -3.00 15.45 13.64
CA GLY A 144 -4.02 14.73 14.40
C GLY A 144 -4.25 13.36 13.80
N ASP A 145 -5.31 12.68 14.24
CA ASP A 145 -5.62 11.33 13.77
C ASP A 145 -5.79 11.30 12.24
N CYS A 146 -4.84 10.62 11.60
CA CYS A 146 -4.77 10.43 10.15
C CYS A 146 -4.71 11.73 9.30
N TYR A 147 -4.22 12.85 9.86
CA TYR A 147 -3.88 14.05 9.08
C TYR A 147 -2.62 14.77 9.57
N GLY A 148 -2.00 15.52 8.65
CA GLY A 148 -0.84 16.36 8.93
C GLY A 148 -0.70 17.45 7.87
N GLN A 149 0.37 18.24 7.95
CA GLN A 149 0.70 19.26 6.97
C GLN A 149 1.87 18.81 6.09
N ILE A 150 1.87 19.25 4.84
CA ILE A 150 3.01 19.15 3.91
C ILE A 150 3.36 20.54 3.41
N SER A 151 4.59 20.72 2.92
CA SER A 151 4.99 22.02 2.38
C SER A 151 4.22 22.36 1.09
N PRO A 152 4.00 23.65 0.79
CA PRO A 152 3.38 24.08 -0.47
C PRO A 152 4.09 23.56 -1.73
N GLU A 153 5.41 23.42 -1.67
CA GLU A 153 6.25 22.91 -2.74
C GLU A 153 5.96 21.42 -2.97
N LEU A 154 5.96 20.61 -1.91
CA LEU A 154 5.64 19.19 -1.99
C LEU A 154 4.19 18.97 -2.46
N TYR A 155 3.24 19.78 -1.95
CA TYR A 155 1.86 19.76 -2.42
C TYR A 155 1.78 20.00 -3.93
N SER A 156 2.45 21.05 -4.41
CA SER A 156 2.40 21.43 -5.83
C SER A 156 3.00 20.36 -6.73
N SER A 157 4.10 19.73 -6.31
CA SER A 157 4.72 18.59 -7.00
C SER A 157 3.80 17.36 -7.01
N LEU A 158 3.17 17.03 -5.88
CA LEU A 158 2.33 15.84 -5.74
C LEU A 158 1.00 15.95 -6.49
N THR A 159 0.40 17.14 -6.52
CA THR A 159 -0.94 17.35 -7.10
C THR A 159 -0.90 18.01 -8.47
N GLU A 160 0.28 18.29 -9.00
CA GLU A 160 0.50 19.06 -10.23
C GLU A 160 -0.25 20.40 -10.23
N LYS A 161 -0.32 21.05 -9.06
CA LYS A 161 -1.11 22.26 -8.84
C LYS A 161 -0.59 23.40 -9.72
N LYS A 162 -1.49 24.10 -10.41
CA LYS A 162 -1.12 25.27 -11.22
C LYS A 162 -1.13 26.58 -10.40
N PRO A 163 -0.34 27.59 -10.81
CA PRO A 163 -0.42 28.94 -10.23
C PRO A 163 -1.86 29.48 -10.29
N GLY A 164 -2.33 30.05 -9.18
CA GLY A 164 -3.69 30.62 -9.09
C GLY A 164 -4.79 29.63 -8.66
N GLU A 165 -4.54 28.32 -8.64
CA GLU A 165 -5.50 27.36 -8.07
C GLU A 165 -5.53 27.45 -6.53
N GLU A 166 -6.63 27.04 -5.92
CA GLU A 166 -6.74 26.94 -4.45
C GLU A 166 -6.15 25.62 -3.94
N TYR A 167 -5.68 25.62 -2.69
CA TYR A 167 -5.28 24.38 -2.00
C TYR A 167 -6.52 23.57 -1.64
N ARG A 168 -6.38 22.24 -1.68
CA ARG A 168 -7.44 21.30 -1.29
C ARG A 168 -6.84 20.27 -0.34
N VAL A 169 -7.71 19.62 0.43
CA VAL A 169 -7.30 18.45 1.20
C VAL A 169 -7.01 17.32 0.23
N VAL A 170 -5.87 16.63 0.44
CA VAL A 170 -5.47 15.48 -0.37
C VAL A 170 -5.26 14.25 0.49
N GLN A 171 -5.82 13.14 0.04
CA GLN A 171 -5.46 11.83 0.58
C GLN A 171 -4.24 11.33 -0.18
N HIS A 172 -3.18 11.00 0.56
CA HIS A 172 -1.95 10.44 -0.01
C HIS A 172 -1.56 9.20 0.78
N ARG A 173 -0.60 8.44 0.23
CA ARG A 173 0.05 7.32 0.91
C ARG A 173 1.54 7.63 0.91
N PHE A 174 2.20 7.32 2.02
CA PHE A 174 3.59 7.65 2.24
C PHE A 174 4.31 6.45 2.83
N GLY A 175 5.54 6.21 2.37
CA GLY A 175 6.38 5.11 2.83
C GLY A 175 7.83 5.34 2.46
N TRP A 176 8.73 4.69 3.17
CA TRP A 176 10.17 4.68 2.92
C TRP A 176 10.72 3.29 3.27
N ARG A 177 11.84 2.90 2.65
CA ARG A 177 12.54 1.65 2.95
C ARG A 177 13.68 1.91 3.93
N GLU A 178 14.12 0.84 4.57
CA GLU A 178 15.36 0.83 5.34
C GLU A 178 16.51 1.28 4.43
N GLY A 179 17.25 2.29 4.87
CA GLY A 179 18.34 2.91 4.10
C GLY A 179 17.94 4.05 3.16
N ASP A 180 16.64 4.32 2.94
CA ASP A 180 16.21 5.52 2.20
C ASP A 180 16.46 6.81 3.03
N GLY A 181 16.56 6.69 4.35
CA GLY A 181 16.73 7.80 5.30
C GLY A 181 18.06 7.80 6.06
N GLN A 182 18.17 8.72 7.03
CA GLN A 182 19.24 8.74 8.03
C GLN A 182 18.82 7.94 9.27
N ASP A 183 18.53 6.65 9.07
CA ASP A 183 17.83 5.78 10.03
C ASP A 183 18.54 5.61 11.38
N SER A 184 19.83 5.95 11.44
CA SER A 184 20.69 5.85 12.63
C SER A 184 20.90 7.18 13.38
N THR A 185 20.42 8.31 12.86
CA THR A 185 20.86 9.64 13.32
C THR A 185 19.92 10.29 14.36
N PHE A 186 18.64 9.93 14.35
CA PHE A 186 17.60 10.61 15.16
C PHE A 186 16.79 9.65 16.05
N ARG A 187 17.37 8.49 16.41
CA ARG A 187 16.76 7.55 17.37
C ARG A 187 16.99 7.99 18.81
#